data_AF-A0A804Q7A0-F1
#
_entry.id   AF-A0A804Q7A0-F1
#
_cell.length_a   1.000
_cell.length_b   1.000
_cell.length_c   1.000
_cell.angle_alpha   90.00
_cell.angle_beta   90.00
_cell.angle_gamma   90.00
#
_symmetry.space_group_name_H-M   'P 1'
#
loop_
_entity.id
_entity.type
_entity.pdbx_description
1 polymer ?
#
loop_
_entity_poly.entity_id
_entity_poly.type
_entity_poly.pdbx_seq_one_letter_code
_entity_poly.pdbx_strand_id
1 'polypeptide(L)'
;MCAGFTVYMPMIRHSMNQPSKSLSVVIIGLGGLGHMDFKFGKAFWLKVTVFRRVNRRELKPLISSDNFVISFDEKQMEALKSSLHFIIDTVVGNHPFDPYLSLLKAGGILTMVGFPSELNVHPWRWRNQWDP
;
A
#
# COMPACT_ATOMS: atom_id res chain seq x y z
N MET A 1 9.56 12.79 -14.98
CA MET A 1 8.18 12.69 -15.49
C MET A 1 7.59 11.28 -15.34
N CYS A 2 8.35 10.19 -15.54
CA CYS A 2 7.82 8.81 -15.48
C CYS A 2 7.13 8.43 -14.16
N ALA A 3 7.81 8.56 -13.02
CA ALA A 3 7.29 8.08 -11.73
C ALA A 3 5.94 8.70 -11.31
N GLY A 4 5.70 9.96 -11.64
CA GLY A 4 4.46 10.65 -11.26
C GLY A 4 3.24 10.08 -11.99
N PHE A 5 3.35 9.85 -13.29
CA PHE A 5 2.24 9.29 -14.07
C PHE A 5 1.93 7.85 -13.67
N THR A 6 2.96 7.05 -13.39
CA THR A 6 2.84 5.65 -12.96
C THR A 6 1.99 5.49 -11.70
N VAL A 7 2.10 6.41 -10.73
CA VAL A 7 1.29 6.38 -9.50
C VAL A 7 -0.02 7.13 -9.66
N TYR A 8 -0.04 8.23 -10.41
CA TYR A 8 -1.24 9.06 -10.58
C TYR A 8 -2.34 8.37 -11.40
N MET A 9 -1.98 7.72 -12.51
CA MET A 9 -2.93 7.07 -13.40
C MET A 9 -3.81 6.02 -12.69
N PRO A 10 -3.26 5.06 -11.91
CA PRO A 10 -4.10 4.08 -11.23
C PRO A 10 -4.98 4.72 -10.15
N MET A 11 -4.53 5.78 -9.47
CA MET A 11 -5.36 6.50 -8.51
C MET A 11 -6.60 7.11 -9.19
N ILE A 12 -6.44 7.76 -10.34
CA ILE A 12 -7.57 8.31 -11.09
C ILE A 12 -8.46 7.21 -11.66
N ARG A 13 -7.86 6.18 -12.29
CA ARG A 13 -8.58 5.07 -12.91
C ARG A 13 -9.50 4.34 -11.94
N HIS A 14 -9.07 4.23 -10.68
CA HIS A 14 -9.82 3.56 -9.62
C HIS A 14 -10.60 4.51 -8.72
N SER A 15 -10.76 5.79 -9.11
CA SER A 15 -11.50 6.80 -8.36
C SER A 15 -11.01 6.96 -6.91
N MET A 16 -9.69 6.83 -6.73
CA MET A 16 -8.93 7.06 -5.50
C MET A 16 -8.40 8.49 -5.46
N ASN A 17 -9.28 9.44 -5.73
CA ASN A 17 -9.04 10.88 -5.71
C ASN A 17 -10.19 11.64 -5.01
N GLN A 18 -11.01 10.91 -4.25
CA GLN A 18 -12.18 11.45 -3.57
C GLN A 18 -11.89 11.65 -2.07
N PRO A 19 -12.19 12.82 -1.49
CA PRO A 19 -12.14 13.02 -0.05
C PRO A 19 -13.14 12.05 0.60
N SER A 20 -12.75 11.38 1.71
CA SER A 20 -13.45 10.31 2.47
C SER A 20 -13.03 8.86 2.22
N LYS A 21 -12.19 8.55 1.21
CA LYS A 21 -11.67 7.19 1.00
C LYS A 21 -10.34 6.98 1.75
N SER A 22 -10.17 5.80 2.37
CA SER A 22 -8.87 5.39 2.92
C SER A 22 -7.99 4.78 1.83
N LEU A 23 -6.89 5.44 1.52
CA LEU A 23 -5.85 4.98 0.59
C LEU A 23 -4.66 4.49 1.41
N SER A 24 -4.31 3.22 1.30
CA SER A 24 -3.00 2.81 1.74
C SER A 24 -2.00 2.87 0.61
N VAL A 25 -0.82 3.32 0.96
CA VAL A 25 0.31 3.46 0.06
C VAL A 25 1.35 2.47 0.57
N VAL A 26 1.40 1.27 -0.01
CA VAL A 26 2.37 0.25 0.39
C VAL A 26 3.72 0.56 -0.24
N ILE A 27 4.55 1.29 0.52
CA ILE A 27 5.91 1.63 0.10
C ILE A 27 6.94 0.64 0.68
N ILE A 28 7.10 -0.56 0.12
CA ILE A 28 8.33 -1.34 0.43
C ILE A 28 9.49 -0.78 -0.42
N GLY A 29 9.98 0.39 -0.02
CA GLY A 29 11.11 1.08 -0.65
C GLY A 29 10.76 2.54 -0.95
N LEU A 30 11.25 3.48 -0.13
CA LEU A 30 11.12 4.91 -0.35
C LEU A 30 12.00 5.38 -1.52
N GLY A 31 11.69 4.89 -2.72
CA GLY A 31 12.20 5.41 -3.98
C GLY A 31 11.36 6.58 -4.48
N GLY A 32 11.67 7.04 -5.70
CA GLY A 32 10.93 8.13 -6.35
C GLY A 32 9.43 7.86 -6.53
N LEU A 33 9.04 6.59 -6.73
CA LEU A 33 7.62 6.19 -6.89
C LEU A 33 6.84 6.35 -5.58
N GLY A 34 7.29 5.73 -4.49
CA GLY A 34 6.61 5.79 -3.20
C GLY A 34 6.48 7.23 -2.66
N HIS A 35 7.47 8.08 -2.90
CA HIS A 35 7.39 9.48 -2.50
C HIS A 35 6.35 10.28 -3.32
N MET A 36 6.20 9.97 -4.61
CA MET A 36 5.16 10.59 -5.44
C MET A 36 3.78 10.09 -5.05
N ASP A 37 3.62 8.78 -4.82
CA ASP A 37 2.36 8.21 -4.36
C ASP A 37 1.90 8.84 -3.03
N PHE A 38 2.82 8.96 -2.07
CA PHE A 38 2.56 9.66 -0.82
C PHE A 38 2.06 11.10 -1.03
N LYS A 39 2.72 11.86 -1.89
CA LYS A 39 2.34 13.26 -2.18
C LYS A 39 0.96 13.36 -2.82
N PHE A 40 0.66 12.51 -3.80
CA PHE A 40 -0.67 12.48 -4.42
C PHE A 40 -1.73 12.03 -3.41
N GLY A 41 -1.43 11.04 -2.57
CA GLY A 41 -2.34 10.59 -1.52
C GLY A 41 -2.75 11.71 -0.56
N LYS A 42 -1.77 12.50 -0.08
CA LYS A 42 -2.06 13.69 0.74
C LYS A 42 -2.80 14.78 -0.05
N ALA A 43 -2.44 15.01 -1.32
CA ALA A 43 -3.10 16.00 -2.17
C ALA A 43 -4.59 15.66 -2.46
N PHE A 44 -4.93 14.38 -2.52
CA PHE A 44 -6.31 13.90 -2.66
C PHE A 44 -7.06 13.77 -1.32
N TRP A 45 -6.48 14.22 -0.21
CA TRP A 45 -7.08 14.16 1.13
C TRP A 45 -7.39 12.73 1.59
N LEU A 46 -6.59 11.77 1.13
CA LEU A 46 -6.73 10.38 1.51
C LEU A 46 -5.94 10.12 2.79
N LYS A 47 -6.43 9.19 3.63
CA LYS A 47 -5.69 8.76 4.82
C LYS A 47 -4.56 7.83 4.40
N VAL A 48 -3.32 8.32 4.39
CA VAL A 48 -2.17 7.57 3.84
C VAL A 48 -1.48 6.74 4.92
N THR A 49 -1.47 5.41 4.72
CA THR A 49 -0.67 4.47 5.52
C THR A 49 0.55 4.04 4.75
N VAL A 50 1.73 4.13 5.36
CA VAL A 50 3.00 3.72 4.75
C VAL A 50 3.50 2.42 5.38
N PHE A 51 3.69 1.38 4.59
CA PHE A 51 4.20 0.08 5.03
C PHE A 51 5.69 -0.06 4.78
N ARG A 52 6.49 -0.54 5.75
CA ARG A 52 7.94 -0.68 5.60
C ARG A 52 8.49 -1.93 6.26
N ARG A 53 9.56 -2.48 5.68
CA ARG A 53 10.30 -3.63 6.22
C ARG A 53 11.23 -3.26 7.39
N VAL A 54 11.70 -2.02 7.46
CA VAL A 54 12.66 -1.55 8.47
C VAL A 54 12.05 -0.52 9.41
N ASN A 55 12.57 -0.48 10.63
CA ASN A 55 12.13 0.44 11.67
C ASN A 55 12.32 1.91 11.26
N ARG A 56 11.38 2.76 11.69
CA ARG A 56 11.31 4.20 11.37
C ARG A 56 12.62 4.97 11.65
N ARG A 57 13.47 4.48 12.56
CA ARG A 57 14.70 5.15 13.00
C ARG A 57 15.74 5.33 11.88
N GLU A 58 15.69 4.51 10.84
CA GLU A 58 16.69 4.54 9.77
C GLU A 58 16.40 5.55 8.65
N LEU A 59 15.21 6.18 8.64
CA LEU A 59 14.86 7.10 7.56
C LEU A 59 14.20 8.36 8.07
N LYS A 60 14.53 9.46 7.37
CA LYS A 60 13.93 10.77 7.58
C LYS A 60 12.42 10.57 7.75
N PRO A 61 11.84 11.03 8.87
CA PRO A 61 10.43 10.83 9.12
C PRO A 61 9.66 11.39 7.91
N LEU A 62 8.78 10.59 7.31
CA LEU A 62 7.63 11.19 6.63
C LEU A 62 6.83 11.85 7.75
N ILE A 63 7.14 13.11 8.05
CA ILE A 63 6.54 13.89 9.14
C ILE A 63 5.01 14.01 8.96
N SER A 64 4.48 13.65 7.78
CA SER A 64 3.08 13.84 7.42
C SER A 64 2.28 12.54 7.13
N SER A 65 2.86 11.34 7.28
CA SER A 65 2.08 10.11 7.10
C SER A 65 1.10 9.92 8.25
N ASP A 66 -0.17 9.66 7.94
CA ASP A 66 -1.21 9.48 8.96
C ASP A 66 -0.95 8.21 9.78
N ASN A 67 -0.43 7.17 9.13
CA ASN A 67 -0.01 5.93 9.78
C ASN A 67 1.31 5.42 9.20
N PHE A 68 2.15 4.85 10.06
CA PHE A 68 3.37 4.16 9.68
C PHE A 68 3.30 2.73 10.21
N VAL A 69 3.38 1.75 9.31
CA VAL A 69 3.27 0.33 9.65
C VAL A 69 4.52 -0.44 9.29
N ILE A 70 5.02 -1.23 10.24
CA ILE A 70 6.09 -2.19 9.98
C ILE A 70 5.46 -3.47 9.45
N SER A 71 5.82 -3.87 8.22
CA SER A 71 5.19 -5.01 7.55
C SER A 71 5.44 -6.37 8.21
N PHE A 72 6.44 -6.44 9.09
CA PHE A 72 6.78 -7.62 9.90
C PHE A 72 6.14 -7.59 11.30
N ASP A 73 5.49 -6.49 11.68
CA ASP A 73 4.78 -6.41 12.95
C ASP A 73 3.35 -6.92 12.75
N GLU A 74 3.14 -8.18 13.12
CA GLU A 74 1.85 -8.86 13.01
C GLU A 74 0.71 -8.10 13.70
N LYS A 75 0.98 -7.40 14.81
CA LYS A 75 -0.07 -6.65 15.54
C LYS A 75 -0.53 -5.44 14.74
N GLN A 76 0.41 -4.73 14.11
CA GLN A 76 0.08 -3.57 13.28
C GLN A 76 -0.63 -4.00 11.98
N MET A 77 -0.24 -5.15 11.42
CA MET A 77 -0.91 -5.72 10.25
C MET A 77 -2.33 -6.18 10.57
N GLU A 78 -2.55 -6.88 11.69
CA GLU A 78 -3.90 -7.33 12.09
C GLU A 78 -4.84 -6.15 12.37
N ALA A 79 -4.33 -5.07 12.97
CA ALA A 79 -5.12 -3.85 13.21
C ALA A 79 -5.62 -3.17 11.92
N LEU A 80 -5.02 -3.48 10.77
CA LEU A 80 -5.41 -2.94 9.46
C LEU A 80 -6.13 -3.95 8.57
N LYS A 81 -6.45 -5.14 9.08
CA LYS A 81 -7.17 -6.16 8.33
C LYS A 81 -8.50 -5.62 7.81
N SER A 82 -8.79 -5.85 6.53
CA SER A 82 -10.01 -5.38 5.86
C SER A 82 -10.33 -3.88 6.07
N SER A 83 -9.32 -3.01 6.15
CA SER A 83 -9.50 -1.58 6.43
C SER A 83 -9.19 -0.66 5.25
N LEU A 84 -8.50 -1.16 4.22
CA LEU A 84 -7.93 -0.38 3.13
C LEU A 84 -8.75 -0.52 1.85
N HIS A 85 -8.99 0.57 1.12
CA HIS A 85 -9.68 0.49 -0.18
C HIS A 85 -8.71 0.28 -1.34
N PHE A 86 -7.48 0.76 -1.19
CA PHE A 86 -6.50 0.76 -2.26
C PHE A 86 -5.11 0.63 -1.71
N ILE A 87 -4.28 -0.10 -2.44
CA ILE A 87 -2.86 -0.31 -2.18
C ILE A 87 -2.12 -0.07 -3.50
N ILE A 88 -1.13 0.82 -3.51
CA ILE A 88 -0.09 0.84 -4.55
C ILE A 88 1.14 0.15 -4.00
N ASP A 89 1.62 -0.86 -4.70
CA ASP A 89 2.85 -1.58 -4.42
C ASP A 89 3.97 -1.07 -5.34
N THR A 90 4.96 -0.38 -4.75
CA THR A 90 6.09 0.23 -5.47
C THR A 90 7.39 -0.58 -5.38
N VAL A 91 7.31 -1.87 -5.08
CA VAL A 91 8.45 -2.65 -4.58
C VAL A 91 9.15 -3.37 -5.72
N VAL A 92 10.45 -3.12 -5.89
CA VAL A 92 11.25 -3.67 -7.00
C VAL A 92 11.86 -5.04 -6.64
N GLY A 93 11.25 -5.78 -5.71
CA GLY A 93 11.79 -7.05 -5.23
C GLY A 93 10.71 -7.99 -4.73
N ASN A 94 11.05 -9.28 -4.66
CA ASN A 94 10.09 -10.32 -4.25
C ASN A 94 9.67 -10.09 -2.80
N HIS A 95 8.37 -10.04 -2.58
CA HIS A 95 7.76 -9.91 -1.27
C HIS A 95 6.43 -10.68 -1.25
N PRO A 96 5.99 -11.17 -0.08
CA PRO A 96 4.72 -11.87 0.02
C PRO A 96 3.58 -10.87 -0.17
N PHE A 97 2.69 -11.16 -1.12
CA PHE A 97 1.52 -10.33 -1.38
C PHE A 97 0.40 -10.57 -0.37
N ASP A 98 0.20 -11.83 0.04
CA ASP A 98 -0.89 -12.26 0.92
C ASP A 98 -1.15 -11.31 2.11
N PRO A 99 -0.13 -10.86 2.88
CA PRO A 99 -0.37 -10.01 4.05
C PRO A 99 -0.87 -8.61 3.73
N TYR A 100 -0.49 -8.03 2.58
CA TYR A 100 -0.98 -6.70 2.17
C TYR A 100 -2.40 -6.75 1.70
N LEU A 101 -2.68 -7.86 1.04
CA LEU A 101 -3.80 -8.02 0.19
C LEU A 101 -4.95 -8.44 1.19
N SER A 102 -4.68 -9.11 2.33
CA SER A 102 -5.61 -9.27 3.48
C SER A 102 -6.01 -7.98 4.20
N LEU A 103 -5.29 -6.88 3.97
CA LEU A 103 -5.63 -5.57 4.53
C LEU A 103 -6.71 -4.85 3.71
N LEU A 104 -6.95 -5.32 2.48
CA LEU A 104 -7.95 -4.74 1.60
C LEU A 104 -9.36 -5.13 2.05
N LYS A 105 -10.27 -4.16 1.99
CA LYS A 105 -11.71 -4.40 2.06
C LYS A 105 -12.18 -5.26 0.89
N ALA A 106 -13.38 -5.82 1.01
CA ALA A 106 -14.06 -6.45 -0.12
C ALA A 106 -14.19 -5.42 -1.26
N GLY A 107 -13.74 -5.78 -2.46
CA GLY A 107 -13.68 -4.87 -3.62
C GLY A 107 -12.51 -3.86 -3.57
N GLY A 108 -11.60 -3.99 -2.60
CA GLY A 108 -10.36 -3.22 -2.56
C GLY A 108 -9.41 -3.59 -3.69
N ILE A 109 -8.52 -2.67 -4.06
CA ILE A 109 -7.69 -2.79 -5.25
C ILE A 109 -6.22 -2.71 -4.87
N LEU A 110 -5.44 -3.71 -5.25
CA LEU A 110 -3.98 -3.65 -5.23
C LEU A 110 -3.47 -3.34 -6.64
N THR A 111 -2.76 -2.24 -6.80
CA THR A 111 -2.04 -1.88 -8.02
C THR A 111 -0.56 -2.12 -7.82
N MET A 112 0.02 -3.03 -8.59
CA MET A 112 1.45 -3.22 -8.66
C MET A 112 2.05 -2.25 -9.68
N VAL A 113 3.01 -1.45 -9.24
CA VAL A 113 3.87 -0.62 -10.11
C VAL A 113 5.35 -0.98 -9.97
N GLY A 114 5.70 -1.73 -8.94
CA GLY A 114 6.97 -2.45 -8.84
C GLY A 114 7.08 -3.59 -9.84
N PHE A 115 8.29 -4.12 -10.01
CA PHE A 115 8.57 -5.24 -10.90
C PHE A 115 9.33 -6.33 -10.13
N PRO A 116 8.62 -7.19 -9.37
CA PRO A 116 9.25 -8.35 -8.75
C PRO A 116 9.58 -9.41 -9.82
N SER A 117 10.61 -10.22 -9.58
CA SER A 117 10.93 -11.34 -10.48
C SER A 117 9.95 -12.52 -10.30
N GLU A 118 9.32 -12.62 -9.13
CA GLU A 118 8.33 -13.66 -8.81
C GLU A 118 7.08 -13.06 -8.15
N LEU A 119 5.92 -13.55 -8.57
CA LEU A 119 4.62 -13.21 -7.98
C LEU A 119 4.15 -14.36 -7.09
N ASN A 120 4.41 -14.25 -5.77
CA ASN A 120 3.97 -15.25 -4.79
C ASN A 120 2.64 -14.84 -4.16
N VAL A 121 1.55 -15.32 -4.74
CA VAL A 121 0.17 -15.18 -4.24
C VAL A 121 -0.39 -16.58 -4.04
N HIS A 122 -1.07 -16.84 -2.91
CA HIS A 122 -1.68 -18.14 -2.64
C HIS A 122 -3.21 -18.04 -2.62
N PRO A 123 -3.92 -18.22 -3.75
CA PRO A 123 -5.36 -17.97 -3.85
C PRO A 123 -6.22 -18.71 -2.82
N TRP A 124 -5.79 -19.87 -2.35
CA TRP A 124 -6.50 -20.69 -1.35
C TRP A 124 -6.50 -20.05 0.04
N ARG A 125 -5.42 -19.36 0.41
CA ARG A 125 -5.26 -18.72 1.73
C ARG A 125 -6.28 -17.60 1.95
N TRP A 126 -6.77 -17.05 0.85
CA TRP A 126 -7.72 -15.96 0.81
C TRP A 126 -9.14 -16.39 1.04
N ARG A 127 -9.53 -17.55 0.49
CA ARG A 127 -10.87 -18.10 0.71
C ARG A 127 -11.16 -18.23 2.20
N ASN A 128 -10.20 -18.76 2.97
CA ASN A 128 -10.34 -18.96 4.40
C ASN A 128 -10.35 -17.66 5.24
N GLN A 129 -10.05 -16.49 4.66
CA GLN A 129 -10.11 -15.20 5.37
C GLN A 129 -11.48 -14.51 5.24
N TRP A 130 -12.32 -14.96 4.32
CA TRP A 130 -13.67 -14.44 4.09
C TRP A 130 -14.77 -15.40 4.54
N ASP A 131 -14.42 -16.61 4.99
CA ASP A 131 -15.34 -17.53 5.63
C ASP A 131 -15.49 -17.15 7.13
N PRO A 132 -16.73 -17.02 7.65
CA PRO A 132 -17.00 -16.60 9.03
C PRO A 132 -16.57 -17.63 10.09
#